data_AF-A0A9E3N9R0-F1
#
_entry.id   AF-A0A9E3N9R0-F1
#
_cell.length_a   1.000
_cell.length_b   1.000
_cell.length_c   1.000
_cell.angle_alpha   90.00
_cell.angle_beta   90.00
_cell.angle_gamma   90.00
#
_symmetry.space_group_name_H-M   'P 1'
#
loop_
_entity.id
_entity.type
_entity.pdbx_description
1 polymer ?
#
loop_
_entity_poly.entity_id
_entity_poly.type
_entity_poly.pdbx_seq_one_letter_code
_entity_poly.pdbx_strand_id
1 'polypeptide(L)'
;VTAERTQFHTLGTYQAWWYQGLGQERDEYLYTQTDARRITLAETPLTMKGDNGLYLSFHEAAMIDFPSMLLQGNGEGTLTAWLMPWPDGTLAKKTGAFTTPWRTVLIGETPGALADSRIELNLNEPSKIPDIQKWFTPGKYVGVWWEMHLDKTTWGSGMRHGATTANVNRYIDFAAKYGFNGVLVEGWNQGWDGDWIANGDKFSFTKPYPDFDIAAIATYAKSKGVELIGHNETGGAVINYENQLDDAMRFYSSYGVHAVKTGYVRHAGDILDREGKGEWFAGQFMVRHNLLVAETAAKYRIAIDAHEPVKDTGLRRTWPNMIAREGARGQEYNAWGVPTNPPEHLTIIPFTRMLGGPMDFTPGIFDLAHGKDDVTRRVQSTLATQLAEYVVLYSPIQMAADLPENYEKNLAAFQFIRDVPTDWETSKTLQSEIGDYVVVARQPRGGRDWFLGAITDENARSLSQPLTFLAPGKKYEAQIYRDGPNADYRVNPLAITIEKKIVTSSDVLLFDLAPGGGTAIRFRLIG
;
A
#
# COMPACT_ATOMS: atom_id res chain seq x y z
N VAL A 1 -18.32 -19.27 18.27
CA VAL A 1 -16.92 -19.54 18.70
C VAL A 1 -16.57 -18.57 19.80
N THR A 2 -16.11 -19.05 20.95
CA THR A 2 -15.74 -18.22 22.12
C THR A 2 -14.25 -18.31 22.47
N ALA A 3 -13.50 -19.24 21.84
CA ALA A 3 -12.05 -19.31 21.93
C ALA A 3 -11.50 -19.98 20.67
N GLU A 4 -10.33 -19.56 20.22
CA GLU A 4 -9.47 -20.30 19.31
C GLU A 4 -8.19 -20.66 20.08
N ARG A 5 -7.85 -21.95 20.16
CA ARG A 5 -6.74 -22.45 20.99
C ARG A 5 -5.48 -22.75 20.18
N THR A 6 -5.37 -22.17 18.99
CA THR A 6 -4.19 -22.32 18.12
C THR A 6 -2.98 -21.71 18.80
N GLN A 7 -1.87 -22.43 18.83
CA GLN A 7 -0.62 -21.98 19.42
C GLN A 7 0.56 -22.20 18.49
N PHE A 8 1.50 -21.27 18.52
CA PHE A 8 2.81 -21.37 17.89
C PHE A 8 3.86 -21.32 18.98
N HIS A 9 4.54 -22.44 19.21
CA HIS A 9 5.63 -22.55 20.18
C HIS A 9 6.96 -22.41 19.45
N THR A 10 7.60 -21.25 19.62
CA THR A 10 8.93 -21.03 19.05
C THR A 10 10.01 -21.62 19.96
N LEU A 11 11.03 -22.22 19.34
CA LEU A 11 12.23 -22.71 20.05
C LEU A 11 13.41 -21.78 19.72
N GLY A 12 14.07 -21.26 20.74
CA GLY A 12 15.20 -20.33 20.62
C GLY A 12 14.84 -18.88 20.97
N THR A 13 15.81 -17.99 20.82
CA THR A 13 15.61 -16.55 21.09
C THR A 13 15.33 -15.84 19.78
N TYR A 14 14.28 -15.02 19.75
CA TYR A 14 13.90 -14.26 18.57
C TYR A 14 13.84 -12.76 18.86
N GLN A 15 14.27 -11.94 17.90
CA GLN A 15 13.86 -10.55 17.79
C GLN A 15 12.64 -10.47 16.87
N ALA A 16 11.67 -9.63 17.21
CA ALA A 16 10.42 -9.45 16.47
C ALA A 16 10.27 -7.99 16.03
N TRP A 17 9.73 -7.80 14.82
CA TRP A 17 9.26 -6.51 14.32
C TRP A 17 7.74 -6.50 14.39
N TRP A 18 7.20 -5.71 15.32
CA TRP A 18 5.77 -5.73 15.62
C TRP A 18 5.29 -4.42 16.22
N TYR A 19 3.97 -4.25 16.26
CA TYR A 19 3.28 -3.22 17.02
C TYR A 19 2.10 -3.83 17.79
N GLN A 20 1.65 -3.13 18.81
CA GLN A 20 0.57 -3.54 19.69
C GLN A 20 -0.75 -3.60 18.92
N GLY A 21 -1.40 -4.77 18.89
CA GLY A 21 -2.73 -4.94 18.34
C GLY A 21 -3.79 -4.25 19.19
N LEU A 22 -4.95 -3.97 18.59
CA LEU A 22 -6.05 -3.16 19.17
C LEU A 22 -5.65 -1.71 19.47
N GLY A 23 -4.67 -1.18 18.74
CA GLY A 23 -4.36 0.25 18.78
C GLY A 23 -5.54 1.09 18.26
N GLN A 24 -5.66 2.31 18.77
CA GLN A 24 -6.68 3.29 18.34
C GLN A 24 -6.64 3.55 16.83
N GLU A 25 -5.45 3.63 16.24
CA GLU A 25 -5.22 3.85 14.80
C GLU A 25 -5.06 2.54 14.02
N ARG A 26 -5.83 1.50 14.40
CA ARG A 26 -5.96 0.26 13.64
C ARG A 26 -4.60 -0.41 13.41
N ASP A 27 -4.12 -0.46 12.17
CA ASP A 27 -2.85 -1.03 11.71
C ASP A 27 -1.79 0.03 11.34
N GLU A 28 -2.05 1.31 11.62
CA GLU A 28 -1.21 2.44 11.21
C GLU A 28 -0.20 2.86 12.28
N TYR A 29 0.59 1.89 12.70
CA TYR A 29 1.66 2.07 13.68
C TYR A 29 3.04 1.88 13.06
N LEU A 30 4.04 2.54 13.65
CA LEU A 30 5.43 2.19 13.39
C LEU A 30 5.76 0.86 14.05
N TYR A 31 6.52 0.04 13.34
CA TYR A 31 7.04 -1.21 13.90
C TYR A 31 8.09 -0.93 14.96
N THR A 32 8.14 -1.78 15.97
CA THR A 32 9.20 -1.80 16.98
C THR A 32 9.98 -3.11 16.88
N GLN A 33 11.29 -3.04 17.06
CA GLN A 33 12.13 -4.21 17.20
C GLN A 33 12.33 -4.53 18.69
N THR A 34 11.88 -5.70 19.13
CA THR A 34 12.08 -6.15 20.51
C THR A 34 12.37 -7.64 20.58
N ASP A 35 12.86 -8.11 21.72
CA ASP A 35 12.79 -9.53 22.06
C ASP A 35 11.34 -10.03 21.93
N ALA A 36 11.12 -11.15 21.24
CA ALA A 36 9.79 -11.70 20.97
C ALA A 36 9.03 -12.08 22.26
N ARG A 37 9.73 -12.31 23.38
CA ARG A 37 9.10 -12.54 24.70
C ARG A 37 8.41 -11.30 25.24
N ARG A 38 8.66 -10.11 24.67
CA ARG A 38 7.97 -8.87 25.05
C ARG A 38 6.66 -8.67 24.31
N ILE A 39 6.31 -9.56 23.38
CA ILE A 39 5.04 -9.51 22.68
C ILE A 39 3.91 -9.78 23.67
N THR A 40 3.05 -8.78 23.82
CA THR A 40 1.81 -8.86 24.59
C THR A 40 0.68 -9.33 23.69
N LEU A 41 0.40 -8.56 22.64
CA LEU A 41 -0.60 -8.87 21.62
C LEU A 41 -0.18 -8.15 20.34
N ALA A 42 0.19 -8.91 19.31
CA ALA A 42 0.66 -8.39 18.04
C ALA A 42 -0.37 -8.60 16.92
N GLU A 43 -0.43 -7.64 15.99
CA GLU A 43 -1.03 -7.87 14.67
C GLU A 43 -0.20 -8.84 13.83
N THR A 44 -0.80 -9.33 12.74
CA THR A 44 -0.09 -10.14 11.74
C THR A 44 -0.13 -9.48 10.36
N PRO A 45 0.87 -9.66 9.47
CA PRO A 45 2.04 -10.56 9.59
C PRO A 45 3.03 -10.16 10.70
N LEU A 46 3.29 -11.09 11.61
CA LEU A 46 4.25 -10.92 12.71
C LEU A 46 5.56 -11.60 12.32
N THR A 47 6.61 -10.82 12.12
CA THR A 47 7.89 -11.34 11.61
C THR A 47 8.98 -11.32 12.67
N MET A 48 9.78 -12.38 12.71
CA MET A 48 10.82 -12.61 13.71
C MET A 48 12.11 -13.12 13.07
N LYS A 49 13.24 -12.83 13.71
CA LYS A 49 14.57 -13.37 13.38
C LYS A 49 15.13 -14.08 14.60
N GLY A 50 15.48 -15.36 14.44
CA GLY A 50 16.08 -16.20 15.47
C GLY A 50 17.60 -16.10 15.51
N ASP A 51 18.18 -16.37 16.68
CA ASP A 51 19.63 -16.59 16.84
C ASP A 51 20.15 -17.83 16.08
N ASN A 52 19.25 -18.72 15.70
CA ASN A 52 19.48 -19.88 14.84
C ASN A 52 19.60 -19.56 13.34
N GLY A 53 19.51 -18.27 12.95
CA GLY A 53 19.60 -17.84 11.56
C GLY A 53 18.32 -18.00 10.74
N LEU A 54 17.20 -18.40 11.37
CA LEU A 54 15.91 -18.50 10.71
C LEU A 54 15.09 -17.23 10.89
N TYR A 55 14.35 -16.88 9.84
CA TYR A 55 13.30 -15.89 9.86
C TYR A 55 11.96 -16.60 9.85
N LEU A 56 11.06 -16.14 10.72
CA LEU A 56 9.69 -16.66 10.84
C LEU A 56 8.71 -15.53 10.54
N SER A 57 7.60 -15.82 9.87
CA SER A 57 6.45 -14.91 9.85
C SER A 57 5.14 -15.66 10.07
N PHE A 58 4.32 -15.16 10.99
CA PHE A 58 3.04 -15.74 11.35
C PHE A 58 1.91 -14.88 10.79
N HIS A 59 0.98 -15.51 10.08
CA HIS A 59 -0.15 -14.82 9.47
C HIS A 59 -1.35 -15.77 9.25
N GLU A 60 -2.29 -15.36 8.40
CA GLU A 60 -3.46 -16.14 8.02
C GLU A 60 -3.85 -15.90 6.57
N ALA A 61 -4.46 -16.92 5.94
CA ALA A 61 -4.90 -16.86 4.55
C ALA A 61 -6.40 -17.17 4.42
N ALA A 62 -7.04 -16.58 3.39
CA ALA A 62 -8.44 -16.78 3.05
C ALA A 62 -9.40 -16.42 4.20
N MET A 63 -9.22 -15.24 4.79
CA MET A 63 -10.07 -14.75 5.88
C MET A 63 -11.46 -14.34 5.35
N ILE A 64 -12.37 -15.31 5.31
CA ILE A 64 -13.76 -15.14 4.86
C ILE A 64 -14.70 -15.48 6.02
N ASP A 65 -15.61 -14.56 6.32
CA ASP A 65 -16.64 -14.77 7.35
C ASP A 65 -16.05 -15.19 8.72
N PHE A 66 -14.87 -14.70 9.06
CA PHE A 66 -14.16 -15.01 10.31
C PHE A 66 -13.37 -13.76 10.74
N PRO A 67 -13.24 -13.47 12.04
CA PRO A 67 -12.47 -12.31 12.49
C PRO A 67 -10.96 -12.47 12.24
N SER A 68 -10.25 -11.34 12.19
CA SER A 68 -8.79 -11.27 12.19
C SER A 68 -8.17 -11.93 13.42
N MET A 69 -7.09 -12.67 13.19
CA MET A 69 -6.20 -13.25 14.19
C MET A 69 -5.05 -12.29 14.55
N LEU A 70 -5.00 -11.95 15.84
CA LEU A 70 -3.85 -11.42 16.55
C LEU A 70 -3.07 -12.55 17.24
N LEU A 71 -1.87 -12.24 17.71
CA LEU A 71 -1.02 -13.20 18.43
C LEU A 71 -0.68 -12.67 19.81
N GLN A 72 -1.21 -13.34 20.83
CA GLN A 72 -0.93 -13.05 22.22
C GLN A 72 0.31 -13.83 22.69
N GLY A 73 1.32 -13.12 23.17
CA GLY A 73 2.52 -13.74 23.74
C GLY A 73 2.34 -14.05 25.23
N ASN A 74 2.91 -15.18 25.69
CA ASN A 74 2.91 -15.56 27.10
C ASN A 74 4.20 -15.18 27.86
N GLY A 75 5.17 -14.53 27.19
CA GLY A 75 6.49 -14.22 27.76
C GLY A 75 7.52 -15.36 27.70
N GLU A 76 7.12 -16.56 27.30
CA GLU A 76 7.97 -17.76 27.27
C GLU A 76 8.23 -18.28 25.85
N GLY A 77 7.85 -17.50 24.82
CA GLY A 77 8.04 -17.87 23.41
C GLY A 77 6.86 -18.63 22.77
N THR A 78 5.72 -18.70 23.48
CA THR A 78 4.46 -19.18 22.92
C THR A 78 3.59 -18.01 22.47
N LEU A 79 3.11 -18.09 21.23
CA LEU A 79 2.10 -17.19 20.69
C LEU A 79 0.77 -17.96 20.60
N THR A 80 -0.29 -17.41 21.19
CA THR A 80 -1.64 -17.97 21.13
C THR A 80 -2.52 -17.09 20.24
N ALA A 81 -3.29 -17.71 19.35
CA ALA A 81 -4.26 -16.99 18.53
C ALA A 81 -5.27 -16.25 19.41
N TRP A 82 -5.45 -14.97 19.13
CA TRP A 82 -6.43 -14.11 19.78
C TRP A 82 -7.27 -13.46 18.68
N LEU A 83 -8.58 -13.71 18.65
CA LEU A 83 -9.45 -13.23 17.58
C LEU A 83 -10.13 -11.93 17.99
N MET A 84 -10.24 -10.98 17.05
CA MET A 84 -11.00 -9.75 17.28
C MET A 84 -12.48 -10.09 17.58
N PRO A 85 -12.99 -9.77 18.78
CA PRO A 85 -14.31 -10.21 19.22
C PRO A 85 -15.42 -9.31 18.66
N TRP A 86 -16.63 -9.83 18.65
CA TRP A 86 -17.85 -9.04 18.63
C TRP A 86 -18.02 -8.27 19.95
N PRO A 87 -18.90 -7.25 20.02
CA PRO A 87 -19.12 -6.45 21.22
C PRO A 87 -19.63 -7.27 22.42
N ASP A 88 -20.31 -8.38 22.13
CA ASP A 88 -20.81 -9.33 23.13
C ASP A 88 -19.75 -10.34 23.62
N GLY A 89 -18.50 -10.23 23.14
CA GLY A 89 -17.38 -11.12 23.47
C GLY A 89 -17.33 -12.41 22.65
N THR A 90 -18.34 -12.69 21.81
CA THR A 90 -18.28 -13.80 20.85
C THR A 90 -17.15 -13.55 19.86
N LEU A 91 -16.35 -14.56 19.50
CA LEU A 91 -15.28 -14.36 18.52
C LEU A 91 -15.79 -14.51 17.08
N ALA A 92 -16.57 -15.57 16.81
CA ALA A 92 -17.20 -15.77 15.51
C ALA A 92 -18.60 -16.38 15.65
N LYS A 93 -19.56 -15.81 14.93
CA LYS A 93 -20.95 -16.28 14.79
C LYS A 93 -21.04 -17.15 13.54
N LYS A 94 -21.38 -18.43 13.70
CA LYS A 94 -21.42 -19.46 12.64
C LYS A 94 -22.68 -20.32 12.78
N THR A 95 -23.19 -20.80 11.65
CA THR A 95 -24.36 -21.70 11.57
C THR A 95 -23.94 -22.99 10.87
N GLY A 96 -24.16 -24.14 11.51
CA GLY A 96 -23.80 -25.44 10.94
C GLY A 96 -22.28 -25.70 10.87
N ALA A 97 -21.88 -26.56 9.94
CA ALA A 97 -20.47 -26.86 9.69
C ALA A 97 -19.73 -25.62 9.13
N PHE A 98 -18.53 -25.36 9.63
CA PHE A 98 -17.70 -24.25 9.18
C PHE A 98 -16.22 -24.62 9.20
N THR A 99 -15.41 -23.84 8.47
CA THR A 99 -13.95 -23.88 8.51
C THR A 99 -13.40 -22.56 9.07
N THR A 100 -12.18 -22.59 9.58
CA THR A 100 -11.41 -21.39 9.87
C THR A 100 -10.68 -20.92 8.62
N PRO A 101 -10.20 -19.66 8.59
CA PRO A 101 -9.11 -19.28 7.70
C PRO A 101 -7.89 -20.19 7.96
N TRP A 102 -6.99 -20.26 6.99
CA TRP A 102 -5.70 -20.91 7.21
C TRP A 102 -4.88 -20.11 8.22
N ARG A 103 -4.06 -20.78 9.02
CA ARG A 103 -3.02 -20.14 9.81
C ARG A 103 -1.69 -20.47 9.16
N THR A 104 -0.90 -19.45 8.84
CA THR A 104 0.33 -19.58 8.05
C THR A 104 1.55 -19.32 8.90
N VAL A 105 2.60 -20.10 8.64
CA VAL A 105 3.94 -19.88 9.18
C VAL A 105 4.90 -19.95 8.01
N LEU A 106 5.49 -18.81 7.66
CA LEU A 106 6.63 -18.76 6.76
C LEU A 106 7.91 -19.01 7.55
N ILE A 107 8.80 -19.81 7.00
CA ILE A 107 10.11 -20.12 7.56
C ILE A 107 11.12 -19.99 6.44
N GLY A 108 12.17 -19.19 6.65
CA GLY A 108 13.20 -18.96 5.65
C GLY A 108 14.55 -18.61 6.27
N GLU A 109 15.61 -18.76 5.49
CA GLU A 109 16.98 -18.41 5.92
C GLU A 109 17.33 -16.94 5.65
N THR A 110 16.48 -16.22 4.92
CA THR A 110 16.64 -14.79 4.62
C THR A 110 15.29 -14.08 4.65
N PRO A 111 15.23 -12.75 4.85
CA PRO A 111 13.98 -11.99 4.73
C PRO A 111 13.38 -12.11 3.33
N GLY A 112 14.23 -12.13 2.29
CA GLY A 112 13.82 -12.34 0.91
C GLY A 112 13.10 -13.68 0.68
N ALA A 113 13.48 -14.75 1.38
CA ALA A 113 12.78 -16.03 1.30
C ALA A 113 11.33 -15.94 1.83
N LEU A 114 11.07 -15.06 2.80
CA LEU A 114 9.70 -14.78 3.26
C LEU A 114 8.94 -13.96 2.21
N ALA A 115 9.52 -12.84 1.74
CA ALA A 115 8.89 -11.92 0.80
C ALA A 115 8.58 -12.55 -0.58
N ASP A 116 9.42 -13.47 -1.05
CA ASP A 116 9.24 -14.14 -2.34
C ASP A 116 8.29 -15.35 -2.26
N SER A 117 7.80 -15.70 -1.06
CA SER A 117 6.79 -16.76 -0.89
C SER A 117 5.47 -16.41 -1.56
N ARG A 118 4.70 -17.44 -1.93
CA ARG A 118 3.35 -17.33 -2.51
C ARG A 118 2.31 -18.05 -1.67
N ILE A 119 2.63 -18.43 -0.43
CA ILE A 119 1.74 -19.22 0.42
C ILE A 119 0.36 -18.55 0.60
N GLU A 120 0.34 -17.23 0.83
CA GLU A 120 -0.91 -16.49 1.07
C GLU A 120 -1.83 -16.57 -0.15
N LEU A 121 -1.28 -16.47 -1.36
CA LEU A 121 -2.06 -16.71 -2.58
C LEU A 121 -2.44 -18.19 -2.75
N ASN A 122 -1.49 -19.11 -2.55
CA ASN A 122 -1.68 -20.54 -2.82
C ASN A 122 -2.78 -21.18 -1.96
N LEU A 123 -3.05 -20.63 -0.78
CA LEU A 123 -4.09 -21.10 0.16
C LEU A 123 -5.48 -20.50 -0.11
N ASN A 124 -5.61 -19.54 -1.02
CA ASN A 124 -6.89 -18.99 -1.43
C ASN A 124 -7.54 -19.77 -2.57
N GLU A 125 -8.86 -19.70 -2.67
CA GLU A 125 -9.61 -20.32 -3.77
C GLU A 125 -9.24 -19.72 -5.14
N PRO A 126 -9.47 -20.44 -6.26
CA PRO A 126 -9.35 -19.87 -7.60
C PRO A 126 -10.25 -18.64 -7.83
N SER A 127 -9.89 -17.83 -8.83
CA SER A 127 -10.61 -16.60 -9.15
C SER A 127 -12.08 -16.86 -9.51
N LYS A 128 -12.95 -16.03 -8.93
CA LYS A 128 -14.37 -15.88 -9.27
C LYS A 128 -14.61 -14.84 -10.37
N ILE A 129 -13.57 -14.12 -10.78
CA ILE A 129 -13.61 -13.09 -11.84
C ILE A 129 -12.49 -13.39 -12.85
N PRO A 130 -12.63 -14.44 -13.67
CA PRO A 130 -11.59 -14.88 -14.60
C PRO A 130 -11.38 -13.94 -15.81
N ASP A 131 -12.24 -12.93 -15.97
CA ASP A 131 -12.22 -11.98 -17.08
C ASP A 131 -11.89 -10.54 -16.68
N ILE A 132 -11.34 -10.33 -15.47
CA ILE A 132 -10.96 -9.00 -14.95
C ILE A 132 -10.12 -8.17 -15.92
N GLN A 133 -9.19 -8.80 -16.63
CA GLN A 133 -8.31 -8.19 -17.63
C GLN A 133 -9.06 -7.54 -18.81
N LYS A 134 -10.37 -7.80 -18.98
CA LYS A 134 -11.19 -7.16 -20.00
C LYS A 134 -11.67 -5.76 -19.60
N TRP A 135 -11.59 -5.42 -18.32
CA TRP A 135 -12.19 -4.20 -17.78
C TRP A 135 -11.34 -3.47 -16.74
N PHE A 136 -10.31 -4.11 -16.18
CA PHE A 136 -9.32 -3.45 -15.33
C PHE A 136 -7.91 -3.79 -15.79
N THR A 137 -7.03 -2.79 -15.81
CA THR A 137 -5.62 -2.93 -16.16
C THR A 137 -4.76 -2.29 -15.06
N PRO A 138 -3.80 -3.01 -14.47
CA PRO A 138 -2.80 -2.43 -13.58
C PRO A 138 -2.13 -1.20 -14.20
N GLY A 139 -1.87 -0.17 -13.41
CA GLY A 139 -1.35 1.08 -13.96
C GLY A 139 -0.87 2.06 -12.91
N LYS A 140 -0.43 3.22 -13.38
CA LYS A 140 -0.04 4.32 -12.50
C LYS A 140 -1.11 5.40 -12.50
N TYR A 141 -1.28 6.07 -11.38
CA TYR A 141 -2.26 7.15 -11.26
C TYR A 141 -1.67 8.37 -10.55
N VAL A 142 -2.32 9.52 -10.70
CA VAL A 142 -2.08 10.75 -9.92
C VAL A 142 -3.37 11.11 -9.19
N GLY A 143 -3.37 12.12 -8.33
CA GLY A 143 -4.61 12.48 -7.65
C GLY A 143 -4.67 13.89 -7.08
N VAL A 144 -5.88 14.43 -7.10
CA VAL A 144 -6.31 15.50 -6.20
C VAL A 144 -6.40 14.84 -4.82
N TRP A 145 -5.29 14.87 -4.09
CA TRP A 145 -5.08 14.11 -2.85
C TRP A 145 -4.06 14.79 -1.93
N TRP A 146 -2.78 14.79 -2.34
CA TRP A 146 -1.66 15.27 -1.51
C TRP A 146 -1.79 16.73 -1.09
N GLU A 147 -2.38 17.57 -1.94
CA GLU A 147 -2.64 18.97 -1.62
C GLU A 147 -3.57 19.16 -0.41
N MET A 148 -4.46 18.21 -0.13
CA MET A 148 -5.29 18.25 1.09
C MET A 148 -4.50 17.84 2.33
N HIS A 149 -3.66 16.80 2.23
CA HIS A 149 -2.77 16.40 3.33
C HIS A 149 -1.73 17.47 3.69
N LEU A 150 -1.33 18.29 2.72
CA LEU A 150 -0.46 19.46 2.92
C LEU A 150 -1.21 20.74 3.36
N ASP A 151 -2.54 20.68 3.57
CA ASP A 151 -3.41 21.83 3.87
C ASP A 151 -3.26 22.98 2.85
N LYS A 152 -3.00 22.64 1.57
CA LYS A 152 -3.03 23.60 0.46
C LYS A 152 -4.47 23.77 -0.05
N THR A 153 -5.20 22.67 -0.15
CA THR A 153 -6.62 22.61 -0.49
C THR A 153 -7.41 21.90 0.61
N THR A 154 -8.74 21.90 0.51
CA THR A 154 -9.65 21.20 1.44
C THR A 154 -10.43 20.13 0.70
N TRP A 155 -10.77 19.04 1.40
CA TRP A 155 -11.80 18.11 0.95
C TRP A 155 -13.20 18.75 0.96
N GLY A 156 -13.51 19.52 2.01
CA GLY A 156 -14.76 20.26 2.12
C GLY A 156 -14.85 21.41 1.13
N SER A 157 -16.09 21.83 0.85
CA SER A 157 -16.39 22.94 -0.05
C SER A 157 -15.86 24.28 0.47
N GLY A 158 -15.70 25.23 -0.45
CA GLY A 158 -15.22 26.59 -0.14
C GLY A 158 -14.15 27.06 -1.11
N MET A 159 -13.51 28.19 -0.80
CA MET A 159 -12.55 28.81 -1.73
C MET A 159 -11.28 27.97 -1.98
N ARG A 160 -10.97 27.01 -1.10
CA ARG A 160 -9.82 26.11 -1.21
C ARG A 160 -10.20 24.68 -1.60
N HIS A 161 -11.43 24.44 -2.03
CA HIS A 161 -11.88 23.09 -2.36
C HIS A 161 -11.02 22.47 -3.47
N GLY A 162 -10.47 21.26 -3.21
CA GLY A 162 -9.57 20.58 -4.14
C GLY A 162 -10.30 19.96 -5.34
N ALA A 163 -11.46 19.34 -5.11
CA ALA A 163 -12.21 18.59 -6.12
C ALA A 163 -13.10 19.49 -6.99
N THR A 164 -12.49 20.48 -7.65
CA THR A 164 -13.18 21.31 -8.64
C THR A 164 -12.96 20.77 -10.05
N THR A 165 -13.93 20.99 -10.93
CA THR A 165 -13.83 20.63 -12.37
C THR A 165 -12.55 21.17 -13.01
N ALA A 166 -12.14 22.40 -12.67
CA ALA A 166 -10.93 23.01 -13.21
C ALA A 166 -9.65 22.32 -12.73
N ASN A 167 -9.54 22.04 -11.44
CA ASN A 167 -8.35 21.37 -10.89
C ASN A 167 -8.26 19.92 -11.38
N VAL A 168 -9.37 19.19 -11.41
CA VAL A 168 -9.40 17.81 -11.91
C VAL A 168 -8.99 17.75 -13.38
N ASN A 169 -9.46 18.69 -14.22
CA ASN A 169 -9.02 18.78 -15.62
C ASN A 169 -7.51 19.07 -15.74
N ARG A 170 -6.92 19.87 -14.83
CA ARG A 170 -5.45 20.07 -14.76
C ARG A 170 -4.72 18.76 -14.50
N TYR A 171 -5.20 17.94 -13.56
CA TYR A 171 -4.63 16.62 -13.28
C TYR A 171 -4.82 15.64 -14.44
N ILE A 172 -5.98 15.68 -15.12
CA ILE A 172 -6.21 14.88 -16.34
C ILE A 172 -5.21 15.26 -17.44
N ASP A 173 -4.97 16.56 -17.66
CA ASP A 173 -3.98 17.02 -18.64
C ASP A 173 -2.56 16.57 -18.29
N PHE A 174 -2.20 16.62 -17.00
CA PHE A 174 -0.92 16.09 -16.52
C PHE A 174 -0.80 14.58 -16.74
N ALA A 175 -1.83 13.81 -16.35
CA ALA A 175 -1.88 12.37 -16.50
C ALA A 175 -1.72 11.96 -17.97
N ALA A 176 -2.47 12.60 -18.87
CA ALA A 176 -2.39 12.34 -20.31
C ALA A 176 -1.02 12.70 -20.90
N LYS A 177 -0.44 13.83 -20.48
CA LYS A 177 0.88 14.29 -20.96
C LYS A 177 2.01 13.34 -20.58
N TYR A 178 1.95 12.76 -19.39
CA TYR A 178 3.06 11.97 -18.84
C TYR A 178 2.83 10.45 -18.80
N GLY A 179 1.65 9.97 -19.18
CA GLY A 179 1.35 8.55 -19.37
C GLY A 179 0.83 7.86 -18.12
N PHE A 180 0.01 8.54 -17.31
CA PHE A 180 -0.71 7.94 -16.19
C PHE A 180 -2.09 7.46 -16.65
N ASN A 181 -2.52 6.33 -16.10
CA ASN A 181 -3.78 5.68 -16.46
C ASN A 181 -4.99 6.42 -15.90
N GLY A 182 -4.86 7.03 -14.72
CA GLY A 182 -6.02 7.65 -14.08
C GLY A 182 -5.71 8.77 -13.09
N VAL A 183 -6.79 9.43 -12.67
CA VAL A 183 -6.80 10.52 -11.69
C VAL A 183 -7.77 10.17 -10.56
N LEU A 184 -7.24 10.01 -9.35
CA LEU A 184 -8.02 9.94 -8.11
C LEU A 184 -8.53 11.34 -7.75
N VAL A 185 -9.77 11.43 -7.28
CA VAL A 185 -10.33 12.68 -6.77
C VAL A 185 -11.03 12.43 -5.44
N GLU A 186 -10.46 12.93 -4.35
CA GLU A 186 -11.12 12.97 -3.05
C GLU A 186 -11.80 14.31 -2.80
N GLY A 187 -12.84 14.34 -1.97
CA GLY A 187 -13.61 15.57 -1.70
C GLY A 187 -14.73 15.85 -2.72
N TRP A 188 -14.90 15.01 -3.75
CA TRP A 188 -15.84 15.27 -4.85
C TRP A 188 -17.32 15.29 -4.44
N ASN A 189 -17.69 14.55 -3.40
CA ASN A 189 -19.07 14.26 -3.00
C ASN A 189 -19.52 15.04 -1.75
N GLN A 190 -20.82 15.28 -1.59
CA GLN A 190 -21.32 15.96 -0.39
C GLN A 190 -21.06 15.15 0.90
N GLY A 191 -20.57 15.82 1.94
CA GLY A 191 -20.32 15.23 3.26
C GLY A 191 -18.99 15.64 3.92
N TRP A 192 -18.09 16.29 3.18
CA TRP A 192 -16.76 16.67 3.68
C TRP A 192 -16.70 17.98 4.46
N ASP A 193 -17.78 18.77 4.49
CA ASP A 193 -17.78 20.08 5.14
C ASP A 193 -17.61 19.97 6.68
N GLY A 194 -16.65 20.71 7.22
CA GLY A 194 -16.33 20.72 8.65
C GLY A 194 -15.37 19.59 9.04
N ASP A 195 -15.67 18.91 10.15
CA ASP A 195 -14.90 17.75 10.61
C ASP A 195 -15.41 16.47 9.92
N TRP A 196 -14.80 16.14 8.79
CA TRP A 196 -15.27 15.05 7.93
C TRP A 196 -15.19 13.67 8.58
N ILE A 197 -14.29 13.47 9.55
CA ILE A 197 -14.19 12.21 10.32
C ILE A 197 -15.48 11.95 11.11
N ALA A 198 -16.16 13.02 11.55
CA ALA A 198 -17.43 12.95 12.26
C ALA A 198 -18.67 12.90 11.33
N ASN A 199 -18.48 12.99 10.00
CA ASN A 199 -19.57 13.14 9.03
C ASN A 199 -20.00 11.83 8.35
N GLY A 200 -19.65 10.66 8.90
CA GLY A 200 -19.93 9.37 8.27
C GLY A 200 -21.40 9.16 7.83
N ASP A 201 -22.35 9.69 8.60
CA ASP A 201 -23.80 9.65 8.31
C ASP A 201 -24.28 10.68 7.26
N LYS A 202 -23.42 11.62 6.87
CA LYS A 202 -23.72 12.71 5.92
C LYS A 202 -23.16 12.45 4.53
N PHE A 203 -22.20 11.55 4.37
CA PHE A 203 -21.64 11.23 3.06
C PHE A 203 -22.71 10.71 2.11
N SER A 204 -22.79 11.33 0.93
CA SER A 204 -23.52 10.79 -0.21
C SER A 204 -22.55 10.24 -1.23
N PHE A 205 -22.75 9.02 -1.70
CA PHE A 205 -21.87 8.39 -2.70
C PHE A 205 -22.36 8.56 -4.14
N THR A 206 -23.33 9.45 -4.35
CA THR A 206 -23.95 9.73 -5.66
C THR A 206 -24.21 11.22 -5.92
N LYS A 207 -23.93 12.10 -4.96
CA LYS A 207 -24.17 13.54 -5.07
C LYS A 207 -22.86 14.31 -5.03
N PRO A 208 -22.38 14.83 -6.17
CA PRO A 208 -21.20 15.70 -6.20
C PRO A 208 -21.47 17.06 -5.56
N TYR A 209 -20.41 17.77 -5.15
CA TYR A 209 -20.49 19.20 -4.88
C TYR A 209 -20.77 20.00 -6.18
N PRO A 210 -21.35 21.21 -6.11
CA PRO A 210 -21.74 21.99 -7.29
C PRO A 210 -20.58 22.39 -8.23
N ASP A 211 -19.35 22.41 -7.74
CA ASP A 211 -18.13 22.74 -8.49
C ASP A 211 -17.45 21.52 -9.12
N PHE A 212 -17.98 20.31 -8.90
CA PHE A 212 -17.54 19.04 -9.50
C PHE A 212 -18.58 18.52 -10.51
N ASP A 213 -18.43 18.88 -11.79
CA ASP A 213 -19.27 18.35 -12.87
C ASP A 213 -18.71 17.02 -13.37
N ILE A 214 -19.11 15.93 -12.71
CA ILE A 214 -18.62 14.58 -13.05
C ILE A 214 -18.90 14.20 -14.51
N ALA A 215 -19.99 14.66 -15.12
CA ALA A 215 -20.32 14.32 -16.50
C ALA A 215 -19.34 15.00 -17.47
N ALA A 216 -19.04 16.28 -17.25
CA ALA A 216 -18.05 17.01 -18.01
C ALA A 216 -16.64 16.43 -17.82
N ILE A 217 -16.27 16.13 -16.57
CA ILE A 217 -14.95 15.56 -16.23
C ILE A 217 -14.78 14.18 -16.86
N ALA A 218 -15.76 13.27 -16.72
CA ALA A 218 -15.70 11.93 -17.31
C ALA A 218 -15.57 11.99 -18.84
N THR A 219 -16.29 12.92 -19.48
CA THR A 219 -16.18 13.17 -20.92
C THR A 219 -14.78 13.66 -21.29
N TYR A 220 -14.22 14.60 -20.52
CA TYR A 220 -12.89 15.14 -20.74
C TYR A 220 -11.79 14.10 -20.54
N ALA A 221 -11.83 13.34 -19.44
CA ALA A 221 -10.92 12.26 -19.12
C ALA A 221 -10.88 11.22 -20.25
N LYS A 222 -12.06 10.77 -20.71
CA LYS A 222 -12.18 9.85 -21.85
C LYS A 222 -11.58 10.42 -23.13
N SER A 223 -11.77 11.72 -23.41
CA SER A 223 -11.17 12.37 -24.59
C SER A 223 -9.63 12.40 -24.56
N LYS A 224 -9.04 12.26 -23.36
CA LYS A 224 -7.60 12.26 -23.11
C LYS A 224 -7.03 10.85 -22.92
N GLY A 225 -7.88 9.81 -22.93
CA GLY A 225 -7.48 8.43 -22.64
C GLY A 225 -7.06 8.21 -21.19
N VAL A 226 -7.61 9.01 -20.26
CA VAL A 226 -7.37 8.92 -18.81
C VAL A 226 -8.64 8.46 -18.12
N GLU A 227 -8.52 7.57 -17.15
CA GLU A 227 -9.63 7.11 -16.31
C GLU A 227 -9.81 8.00 -15.07
N LEU A 228 -11.05 8.16 -14.64
CA LEU A 228 -11.32 8.67 -13.29
C LEU A 228 -11.26 7.51 -12.31
N ILE A 229 -10.61 7.73 -11.17
CA ILE A 229 -10.61 6.81 -10.03
C ILE A 229 -11.54 7.40 -8.98
N GLY A 230 -12.58 6.65 -8.64
CA GLY A 230 -13.58 7.09 -7.66
C GLY A 230 -13.04 7.06 -6.23
N HIS A 231 -13.75 7.75 -5.33
CA HIS A 231 -13.42 7.78 -3.91
C HIS A 231 -14.67 7.67 -3.03
N ASN A 232 -14.68 6.72 -2.10
CA ASN A 232 -15.74 6.48 -1.12
C ASN A 232 -15.16 6.40 0.30
N GLU A 233 -14.87 7.55 0.90
CA GLU A 233 -14.62 7.65 2.35
C GLU A 233 -15.93 7.48 3.13
N THR A 234 -15.88 6.75 4.25
CA THR A 234 -17.08 6.43 5.04
C THR A 234 -17.13 7.10 6.41
N GLY A 235 -16.03 7.66 6.92
CA GLY A 235 -15.89 8.11 8.31
C GLY A 235 -16.19 6.98 9.31
N GLY A 236 -15.96 5.73 8.90
CA GLY A 236 -16.35 4.51 9.62
C GLY A 236 -17.85 4.18 9.62
N ALA A 237 -18.71 4.96 8.98
CA ALA A 237 -20.16 4.72 8.96
C ALA A 237 -20.57 3.70 7.88
N VAL A 238 -20.11 2.46 8.03
CA VAL A 238 -20.29 1.40 7.03
C VAL A 238 -21.74 1.07 6.71
N ILE A 239 -22.67 1.27 7.65
CA ILE A 239 -24.12 1.06 7.39
C ILE A 239 -24.67 2.12 6.44
N ASN A 240 -24.23 3.38 6.56
CA ASN A 240 -24.59 4.43 5.60
C ASN A 240 -24.08 4.06 4.20
N TYR A 241 -22.83 3.57 4.13
CA TYR A 241 -22.23 3.15 2.86
C TYR A 241 -22.95 1.93 2.26
N GLU A 242 -23.22 0.88 3.03
CA GLU A 242 -23.95 -0.32 2.56
C GLU A 242 -25.33 0.04 1.99
N ASN A 243 -26.05 0.97 2.61
CA ASN A 243 -27.36 1.41 2.14
C ASN A 243 -27.29 2.16 0.79
N GLN A 244 -26.12 2.70 0.43
CA GLN A 244 -25.87 3.42 -0.83
C GLN A 244 -24.98 2.65 -1.81
N LEU A 245 -24.45 1.48 -1.43
CA LEU A 245 -23.35 0.80 -2.12
C LEU A 245 -23.68 0.43 -3.56
N ASP A 246 -24.85 -0.17 -3.81
CA ASP A 246 -25.25 -0.56 -5.16
C ASP A 246 -25.45 0.67 -6.07
N ASP A 247 -26.07 1.73 -5.54
CA ASP A 247 -26.27 2.98 -6.26
C ASP A 247 -24.95 3.72 -6.53
N ALA A 248 -24.00 3.68 -5.59
CA ALA A 248 -22.66 4.24 -5.76
C ALA A 248 -21.87 3.53 -6.87
N MET A 249 -21.88 2.20 -6.89
CA MET A 249 -21.21 1.42 -7.92
C MET A 249 -21.87 1.61 -9.29
N ARG A 250 -23.20 1.71 -9.34
CA ARG A 250 -23.94 2.05 -10.57
C ARG A 250 -23.61 3.45 -11.06
N PHE A 251 -23.54 4.42 -10.15
CA PHE A 251 -23.15 5.80 -10.46
C PHE A 251 -21.78 5.84 -11.11
N TYR A 252 -20.76 5.23 -10.49
CA TYR A 252 -19.41 5.15 -11.07
C TYR A 252 -19.39 4.45 -12.42
N SER A 253 -20.04 3.31 -12.54
CA SER A 253 -20.11 2.56 -13.80
C SER A 253 -20.75 3.39 -14.93
N SER A 254 -21.75 4.23 -14.62
CA SER A 254 -22.39 5.11 -15.61
C SER A 254 -21.47 6.19 -16.17
N TYR A 255 -20.40 6.55 -15.44
CA TYR A 255 -19.37 7.49 -15.88
C TYR A 255 -18.08 6.80 -16.38
N GLY A 256 -18.08 5.47 -16.48
CA GLY A 256 -16.94 4.69 -16.97
C GLY A 256 -15.77 4.59 -15.98
N VAL A 257 -16.04 4.69 -14.66
CA VAL A 257 -15.06 4.46 -13.60
C VAL A 257 -14.91 2.96 -13.36
N HIS A 258 -13.67 2.45 -13.41
CA HIS A 258 -13.35 1.03 -13.19
C HIS A 258 -12.51 0.76 -11.93
N ALA A 259 -12.15 1.79 -11.17
CA ALA A 259 -11.44 1.66 -9.90
C ALA A 259 -11.98 2.68 -8.88
N VAL A 260 -12.12 2.26 -7.63
CA VAL A 260 -12.58 3.09 -6.52
C VAL A 260 -11.66 2.86 -5.32
N LYS A 261 -11.12 3.96 -4.78
CA LYS A 261 -10.53 4.00 -3.45
C LYS A 261 -11.66 4.06 -2.41
N THR A 262 -11.69 3.18 -1.42
CA THR A 262 -12.60 3.25 -0.27
C THR A 262 -11.82 3.56 0.99
N GLY A 263 -12.41 4.26 1.95
CA GLY A 263 -11.79 4.54 3.26
C GLY A 263 -12.73 4.31 4.43
N TYR A 264 -12.17 3.95 5.58
CA TYR A 264 -12.90 3.63 6.82
C TYR A 264 -12.31 4.37 8.02
N VAL A 265 -11.97 5.65 7.85
CA VAL A 265 -11.30 6.46 8.87
C VAL A 265 -12.18 6.60 10.10
N ARG A 266 -11.83 5.80 11.11
CA ARG A 266 -12.46 5.77 12.42
C ARG A 266 -11.55 5.04 13.40
N HIS A 267 -11.56 5.44 14.67
CA HIS A 267 -10.82 4.71 15.68
C HIS A 267 -11.31 3.26 15.80
N ALA A 268 -10.37 2.36 16.09
CA ALA A 268 -10.68 0.94 16.26
C ALA A 268 -11.68 0.74 17.42
N GLY A 269 -12.77 0.03 17.15
CA GLY A 269 -13.86 -0.19 18.11
C GLY A 269 -15.01 0.81 18.01
N ASP A 270 -14.88 1.88 17.23
CA ASP A 270 -15.90 2.93 17.09
C ASP A 270 -16.73 2.84 15.80
N ILE A 271 -16.53 1.81 14.98
CA ILE A 271 -17.37 1.53 13.80
C ILE A 271 -18.70 0.97 14.28
N LEU A 272 -19.83 1.54 13.87
CA LEU A 272 -21.13 1.10 14.37
C LEU A 272 -21.79 0.08 13.44
N ASP A 273 -22.31 -1.02 14.02
CA ASP A 273 -23.18 -1.96 13.32
C ASP A 273 -24.61 -1.43 13.16
N ARG A 274 -25.52 -2.26 12.60
CA ARG A 274 -26.94 -1.88 12.39
C ARG A 274 -27.72 -1.69 13.70
N GLU A 275 -27.22 -2.22 14.81
CA GLU A 275 -27.80 -2.09 16.15
C GLU A 275 -27.17 -0.91 16.93
N GLY A 276 -26.21 -0.20 16.33
CA GLY A 276 -25.48 0.89 16.96
C GLY A 276 -24.39 0.44 17.93
N LYS A 277 -23.91 -0.81 17.83
CA LYS A 277 -22.83 -1.34 18.66
C LYS A 277 -21.47 -1.13 17.99
N GLY A 278 -20.45 -0.83 18.79
CA GLY A 278 -19.09 -0.57 18.32
C GLY A 278 -18.32 -1.84 17.96
N GLU A 279 -17.88 -1.93 16.72
CA GLU A 279 -17.18 -3.06 16.09
C GLU A 279 -15.71 -2.74 15.82
N TRP A 280 -14.88 -3.77 15.86
CA TRP A 280 -13.46 -3.66 15.48
C TRP A 280 -13.30 -3.60 13.96
N PHE A 281 -12.32 -2.81 13.50
CA PHE A 281 -12.02 -2.61 12.07
C PHE A 281 -11.72 -3.92 11.31
N ALA A 282 -11.25 -4.96 12.00
CA ALA A 282 -11.02 -6.30 11.43
C ALA A 282 -11.72 -7.45 12.19
N GLY A 283 -12.82 -7.13 12.91
CA GLY A 283 -13.75 -8.14 13.44
C GLY A 283 -14.54 -8.84 12.32
N GLN A 284 -15.26 -9.92 12.67
CA GLN A 284 -16.04 -10.71 11.67
C GLN A 284 -17.04 -9.84 10.90
N PHE A 285 -17.63 -8.83 11.55
CA PHE A 285 -18.52 -7.86 10.92
C PHE A 285 -17.83 -7.10 9.78
N MET A 286 -16.68 -6.49 10.05
CA MET A 286 -15.93 -5.72 9.04
C MET A 286 -15.29 -6.60 7.95
N VAL A 287 -14.92 -7.85 8.27
CA VAL A 287 -14.49 -8.83 7.26
C VAL A 287 -15.62 -9.12 6.27
N ARG A 288 -16.86 -9.27 6.75
CA ARG A 288 -18.04 -9.43 5.87
C ARG A 288 -18.30 -8.16 5.06
N HIS A 289 -18.19 -6.98 5.67
CA HIS A 289 -18.38 -5.71 5.00
C HIS A 289 -17.41 -5.52 3.82
N ASN A 290 -16.11 -5.70 4.04
CA ASN A 290 -15.09 -5.55 3.00
C ASN A 290 -15.32 -6.53 1.83
N LEU A 291 -15.73 -7.76 2.13
CA LEU A 291 -16.11 -8.72 1.09
C LEU A 291 -17.36 -8.29 0.33
N LEU A 292 -18.41 -7.80 1.01
CA LEU A 292 -19.62 -7.28 0.39
C LEU A 292 -19.33 -6.14 -0.59
N VAL A 293 -18.42 -5.22 -0.23
CA VAL A 293 -17.96 -4.13 -1.10
C VAL A 293 -17.29 -4.68 -2.36
N ALA A 294 -16.34 -5.61 -2.22
CA ALA A 294 -15.64 -6.22 -3.35
C ALA A 294 -16.59 -7.01 -4.27
N GLU A 295 -17.51 -7.79 -3.71
CA GLU A 295 -18.50 -8.57 -4.45
C GLU A 295 -19.48 -7.68 -5.20
N THR A 296 -19.91 -6.56 -4.60
CA THR A 296 -20.82 -5.62 -5.24
C THR A 296 -20.12 -4.84 -6.35
N ALA A 297 -18.91 -4.34 -6.10
CA ALA A 297 -18.09 -3.66 -7.11
C ALA A 297 -17.81 -4.54 -8.34
N ALA A 298 -17.58 -5.84 -8.14
CA ALA A 298 -17.36 -6.79 -9.23
C ALA A 298 -18.56 -6.88 -10.20
N LYS A 299 -19.80 -6.75 -9.71
CA LYS A 299 -21.02 -6.74 -10.57
C LYS A 299 -21.02 -5.58 -11.56
N TYR A 300 -20.34 -4.47 -11.20
CA TYR A 300 -20.23 -3.25 -11.98
C TYR A 300 -18.88 -3.10 -12.69
N ARG A 301 -18.02 -4.13 -12.65
CA ARG A 301 -16.65 -4.10 -13.20
C ARG A 301 -15.80 -3.00 -12.60
N ILE A 302 -15.84 -2.90 -11.27
CA ILE A 302 -15.05 -1.95 -10.48
C ILE A 302 -14.06 -2.73 -9.62
N ALA A 303 -12.80 -2.28 -9.68
CA ALA A 303 -11.73 -2.68 -8.78
C ALA A 303 -11.71 -1.78 -7.53
N ILE A 304 -11.31 -2.36 -6.41
CA ILE A 304 -11.32 -1.73 -5.10
C ILE A 304 -9.89 -1.67 -4.57
N ASP A 305 -9.51 -0.45 -4.21
CA ASP A 305 -8.36 -0.15 -3.36
C ASP A 305 -8.89 0.32 -2.00
N ALA A 306 -8.58 -0.41 -0.92
CA ALA A 306 -9.17 -0.14 0.39
C ALA A 306 -8.16 0.47 1.37
N HIS A 307 -8.40 1.71 1.81
CA HIS A 307 -7.74 2.33 2.95
C HIS A 307 -8.51 1.99 4.25
N GLU A 308 -7.81 2.05 5.39
CA GLU A 308 -8.23 1.46 6.69
C GLU A 308 -8.89 0.06 6.57
N PRO A 309 -8.29 -0.87 5.79
CA PRO A 309 -8.94 -2.11 5.42
C PRO A 309 -8.88 -3.14 6.55
N VAL A 310 -9.55 -4.28 6.34
CA VAL A 310 -9.04 -5.53 6.95
C VAL A 310 -7.71 -5.90 6.30
N LYS A 311 -6.75 -6.45 7.04
CA LYS A 311 -5.45 -6.87 6.48
C LYS A 311 -5.60 -7.84 5.29
N ASP A 312 -4.64 -7.81 4.36
CA ASP A 312 -4.65 -8.72 3.21
C ASP A 312 -4.34 -10.15 3.67
N THR A 313 -5.11 -11.12 3.17
CA THR A 313 -4.96 -12.56 3.46
C THR A 313 -4.97 -13.38 2.17
N GLY A 314 -4.59 -12.75 1.04
CA GLY A 314 -4.49 -13.35 -0.29
C GLY A 314 -5.80 -13.40 -1.09
N LEU A 315 -6.88 -12.81 -0.58
CA LEU A 315 -8.21 -12.87 -1.23
C LEU A 315 -8.24 -12.30 -2.65
N ARG A 316 -7.25 -11.49 -3.03
CA ARG A 316 -7.03 -11.06 -4.42
C ARG A 316 -6.86 -12.20 -5.43
N ARG A 317 -6.58 -13.44 -4.99
CA ARG A 317 -6.65 -14.62 -5.88
C ARG A 317 -8.10 -14.97 -6.23
N THR A 318 -8.98 -14.99 -5.24
CA THR A 318 -10.40 -15.34 -5.38
C THR A 318 -11.20 -14.18 -5.98
N TRP A 319 -10.90 -12.96 -5.55
CA TRP A 319 -11.53 -11.70 -5.93
C TRP A 319 -10.45 -10.75 -6.47
N PRO A 320 -10.00 -10.92 -7.73
CA PRO A 320 -8.89 -10.14 -8.28
C PRO A 320 -9.20 -8.65 -8.45
N ASN A 321 -10.45 -8.25 -8.24
CA ASN A 321 -10.81 -6.84 -8.17
C ASN A 321 -10.48 -6.19 -6.81
N MET A 322 -10.05 -6.94 -5.79
CA MET A 322 -9.41 -6.40 -4.59
C MET A 322 -7.92 -6.14 -4.90
N ILE A 323 -7.64 -5.02 -5.56
CA ILE A 323 -6.37 -4.80 -6.28
C ILE A 323 -5.23 -4.36 -5.35
N ALA A 324 -5.53 -3.51 -4.38
CA ALA A 324 -4.60 -2.98 -3.39
C ALA A 324 -5.37 -2.62 -2.12
N ARG A 325 -4.61 -2.29 -1.07
CA ARG A 325 -5.13 -1.75 0.17
C ARG A 325 -4.01 -1.04 0.92
N GLU A 326 -4.30 -0.12 1.83
CA GLU A 326 -3.28 0.54 2.64
C GLU A 326 -2.88 -0.33 3.86
N GLY A 327 -3.60 -0.24 4.97
CA GLY A 327 -3.47 -1.14 6.14
C GLY A 327 -2.09 -1.13 6.81
N ALA A 328 -1.40 0.02 6.76
CA ALA A 328 -0.17 0.36 7.46
C ALA A 328 0.11 1.84 7.17
N ARG A 329 0.94 2.52 7.99
CA ARG A 329 1.31 3.92 7.71
C ARG A 329 1.85 4.10 6.29
N GLY A 330 1.08 4.76 5.43
CA GLY A 330 1.46 5.15 4.08
C GLY A 330 2.22 6.48 4.03
N GLN A 331 2.31 7.06 2.82
CA GLN A 331 2.97 8.35 2.61
C GLN A 331 2.22 9.53 3.26
N GLU A 332 0.92 9.42 3.51
CA GLU A 332 0.15 10.46 4.20
C GLU A 332 0.70 10.82 5.57
N TYR A 333 1.17 9.83 6.34
CA TYR A 333 1.84 10.06 7.61
C TYR A 333 3.14 10.88 7.48
N ASN A 334 3.70 11.04 6.27
CA ASN A 334 4.86 11.91 6.01
C ASN A 334 4.48 13.38 5.74
N ALA A 335 3.18 13.71 5.61
CA ALA A 335 2.69 15.08 5.58
C ALA A 335 2.43 15.63 7.00
N TRP A 336 1.83 14.83 7.88
CA TRP A 336 1.29 15.32 9.15
C TRP A 336 1.61 14.46 10.39
N GLY A 337 2.16 13.25 10.23
CA GLY A 337 2.52 12.38 11.34
C GLY A 337 3.50 13.01 12.32
N VAL A 338 3.38 12.67 13.61
CA VAL A 338 4.24 13.20 14.69
C VAL A 338 4.77 12.06 15.57
N PRO A 339 5.94 11.48 15.24
CA PRO A 339 6.77 11.78 14.07
C PRO A 339 6.20 11.19 12.77
N THR A 340 6.70 11.69 11.63
CA THR A 340 6.58 11.07 10.30
C THR A 340 7.29 9.72 10.25
N ASN A 341 7.16 8.97 9.15
CA ASN A 341 7.77 7.65 9.03
C ASN A 341 9.31 7.78 9.05
N PRO A 342 10.03 7.04 9.92
CA PRO A 342 11.49 7.00 9.89
C PRO A 342 11.99 6.23 8.66
N PRO A 343 13.27 6.41 8.25
CA PRO A 343 13.84 5.71 7.10
C PRO A 343 13.67 4.18 7.13
N GLU A 344 13.85 3.54 8.29
CA GLU A 344 13.71 2.08 8.46
C GLU A 344 12.29 1.56 8.17
N HIS A 345 11.26 2.42 8.14
CA HIS A 345 9.89 2.00 7.81
C HIS A 345 9.84 1.27 6.46
N LEU A 346 10.54 1.80 5.46
CA LEU A 346 10.59 1.23 4.10
C LEU A 346 11.39 -0.07 4.00
N THR A 347 12.22 -0.39 5.01
CA THR A 347 13.01 -1.62 5.09
C THR A 347 12.39 -2.65 6.03
N ILE A 348 11.30 -2.31 6.73
CA ILE A 348 10.51 -3.22 7.57
C ILE A 348 9.26 -3.70 6.84
N ILE A 349 8.46 -2.79 6.25
CA ILE A 349 7.16 -3.15 5.65
C ILE A 349 7.22 -4.23 4.56
N PRO A 350 8.29 -4.40 3.74
CA PRO A 350 8.38 -5.49 2.78
C PRO A 350 8.36 -6.88 3.43
N PHE A 351 8.76 -6.97 4.71
CA PHE A 351 8.92 -8.21 5.47
C PHE A 351 7.90 -8.35 6.58
N THR A 352 6.94 -7.44 6.68
CA THR A 352 5.80 -7.50 7.60
C THR A 352 4.51 -7.31 6.82
N ARG A 353 3.99 -6.07 6.72
CA ARG A 353 2.74 -5.72 6.03
C ARG A 353 2.61 -6.33 4.63
N MET A 354 3.67 -6.32 3.84
CA MET A 354 3.65 -6.76 2.44
C MET A 354 3.66 -8.28 2.27
N LEU A 355 3.89 -9.05 3.34
CA LEU A 355 3.80 -10.52 3.28
C LEU A 355 2.35 -10.98 3.05
N GLY A 356 1.34 -10.19 3.47
CA GLY A 356 -0.07 -10.47 3.20
C GLY A 356 -0.49 -10.13 1.77
N GLY A 357 0.05 -9.06 1.18
CA GLY A 357 -0.33 -8.60 -0.15
C GLY A 357 0.10 -7.16 -0.47
N PRO A 358 -0.30 -6.64 -1.65
CA PRO A 358 0.10 -5.31 -2.13
C PRO A 358 -0.32 -4.19 -1.17
N MET A 359 0.42 -3.08 -1.22
CA MET A 359 0.14 -1.86 -0.47
C MET A 359 0.06 -0.66 -1.40
N ASP A 360 -1.05 0.07 -1.37
CA ASP A 360 -1.10 1.42 -1.94
C ASP A 360 -0.39 2.40 -1.01
N PHE A 361 0.95 2.41 -1.08
CA PHE A 361 1.78 3.26 -0.21
C PHE A 361 1.73 4.74 -0.60
N THR A 362 1.34 5.04 -1.85
CA THR A 362 1.38 6.36 -2.50
C THR A 362 2.80 6.97 -2.60
N PRO A 363 3.75 6.32 -3.29
CA PRO A 363 5.14 6.75 -3.35
C PRO A 363 5.36 8.01 -4.22
N GLY A 364 6.61 8.49 -4.24
CA GLY A 364 7.10 9.38 -5.29
C GLY A 364 7.00 10.87 -4.99
N ILE A 365 7.23 11.31 -3.75
CA ILE A 365 7.26 12.73 -3.37
C ILE A 365 8.57 13.39 -3.84
N PHE A 366 8.47 14.48 -4.60
CA PHE A 366 9.62 15.24 -5.12
C PHE A 366 9.93 16.47 -4.27
N ASP A 367 8.91 17.11 -3.68
CA ASP A 367 9.07 18.12 -2.64
C ASP A 367 9.07 17.47 -1.25
N LEU A 368 10.21 16.86 -0.91
CA LEU A 368 10.39 16.08 0.33
C LEU A 368 10.24 16.89 1.60
N ALA A 369 10.55 18.20 1.54
CA ALA A 369 10.46 19.09 2.68
C ALA A 369 9.07 19.69 2.84
N HIS A 370 8.36 19.94 1.73
CA HIS A 370 7.02 20.54 1.69
C HIS A 370 6.86 21.76 2.62
N GLY A 371 7.95 22.53 2.78
CA GLY A 371 8.01 23.73 3.62
C GLY A 371 8.25 23.48 5.12
N LYS A 372 8.74 22.30 5.53
CA LYS A 372 9.09 21.94 6.91
C LYS A 372 10.60 21.74 7.06
N ASP A 373 11.19 22.38 8.07
CA ASP A 373 12.62 22.22 8.38
C ASP A 373 12.90 21.03 9.31
N ASP A 374 11.98 20.73 10.22
CA ASP A 374 12.09 19.59 11.13
C ASP A 374 11.95 18.28 10.33
N VAL A 375 13.03 17.49 10.30
CA VAL A 375 13.09 16.21 9.59
C VAL A 375 11.99 15.26 10.04
N THR A 376 11.58 15.31 11.32
CA THR A 376 10.53 14.46 11.87
C THR A 376 9.13 14.89 11.46
N ARG A 377 8.98 16.01 10.75
CA ARG A 377 7.72 16.59 10.26
C ARG A 377 7.62 16.60 8.74
N ARG A 378 8.52 15.91 8.04
CA ARG A 378 8.55 15.81 6.58
C ARG A 378 8.91 14.42 6.10
N VAL A 379 8.98 14.21 4.79
CA VAL A 379 9.44 12.92 4.23
C VAL A 379 10.89 12.68 4.64
N GLN A 380 11.14 11.53 5.30
CA GLN A 380 12.46 11.13 5.78
C GLN A 380 13.15 10.16 4.82
N SER A 381 13.36 10.60 3.58
CA SER A 381 14.10 9.84 2.56
C SER A 381 14.91 10.77 1.65
N THR A 382 15.72 10.20 0.75
CA THR A 382 16.21 10.93 -0.42
C THR A 382 15.24 10.81 -1.60
N LEU A 383 15.47 11.60 -2.66
CA LEU A 383 14.72 11.52 -3.92
C LEU A 383 14.94 10.18 -4.61
N ALA A 384 16.12 9.57 -4.50
CA ALA A 384 16.38 8.27 -5.11
C ALA A 384 15.58 7.15 -4.42
N THR A 385 15.35 7.24 -3.10
CA THR A 385 14.45 6.34 -2.36
C THR A 385 13.03 6.42 -2.89
N GLN A 386 12.51 7.63 -3.13
CA GLN A 386 11.15 7.83 -3.68
C GLN A 386 10.97 7.20 -5.07
N LEU A 387 12.05 7.09 -5.86
CA LEU A 387 12.03 6.35 -7.11
C LEU A 387 12.10 4.83 -6.88
N ALA A 388 12.93 4.38 -5.92
CA ALA A 388 13.11 2.97 -5.60
C ALA A 388 11.84 2.32 -5.02
N GLU A 389 10.99 3.09 -4.32
CA GLU A 389 9.71 2.64 -3.76
C GLU A 389 8.82 1.93 -4.78
N TYR A 390 8.76 2.42 -6.04
CA TYR A 390 7.97 1.81 -7.12
C TYR A 390 8.36 0.37 -7.46
N VAL A 391 9.58 -0.05 -7.10
CA VAL A 391 10.06 -1.42 -7.28
C VAL A 391 10.08 -2.18 -5.96
N VAL A 392 10.45 -1.54 -4.85
CA VAL A 392 10.51 -2.23 -3.55
C VAL A 392 9.10 -2.57 -3.06
N LEU A 393 8.18 -1.61 -3.08
CA LEU A 393 6.81 -1.76 -2.59
C LEU A 393 5.89 -2.18 -3.74
N TYR A 394 5.49 -3.44 -3.77
CA TYR A 394 4.62 -3.95 -4.83
C TYR A 394 3.17 -3.50 -4.66
N SER A 395 2.63 -2.88 -5.71
CA SER A 395 1.19 -2.73 -5.90
C SER A 395 0.86 -2.73 -7.40
N PRO A 396 -0.26 -3.34 -7.84
CA PRO A 396 -0.71 -3.27 -9.24
C PRO A 396 -1.19 -1.87 -9.64
N ILE A 397 -1.50 -1.02 -8.66
CA ILE A 397 -1.70 0.41 -8.84
C ILE A 397 -0.63 1.18 -8.09
N GLN A 398 0.02 2.15 -8.73
CA GLN A 398 1.03 2.98 -8.08
C GLN A 398 0.71 4.44 -8.29
N MET A 399 0.60 5.18 -7.20
CA MET A 399 0.44 6.62 -7.27
C MET A 399 1.78 7.29 -7.62
N ALA A 400 1.72 8.37 -8.39
CA ALA A 400 2.68 9.46 -8.30
C ALA A 400 2.03 10.55 -7.44
N ALA A 401 2.33 10.48 -6.14
CA ALA A 401 1.57 11.17 -5.09
C ALA A 401 1.73 12.70 -5.07
N ASP A 402 2.86 13.23 -5.52
CA ASP A 402 3.16 14.66 -5.40
C ASP A 402 2.31 15.51 -6.35
N LEU A 403 2.37 16.82 -6.14
CA LEU A 403 1.72 17.79 -7.00
C LEU A 403 2.39 17.81 -8.39
N PRO A 404 1.61 17.93 -9.48
CA PRO A 404 2.12 18.00 -10.85
C PRO A 404 3.33 18.93 -11.04
N GLU A 405 3.27 20.13 -10.47
CA GLU A 405 4.32 21.14 -10.56
C GLU A 405 5.66 20.73 -9.91
N ASN A 406 5.65 19.81 -8.95
CA ASN A 406 6.88 19.32 -8.32
C ASN A 406 7.61 18.32 -9.22
N TYR A 407 6.87 17.47 -9.94
CA TYR A 407 7.44 16.61 -10.97
C TYR A 407 8.02 17.40 -12.13
N GLU A 408 7.34 18.45 -12.59
CA GLU A 408 7.80 19.26 -13.72
C GLU A 408 9.10 20.03 -13.45
N LYS A 409 9.46 20.27 -12.17
CA LYS A 409 10.75 20.84 -11.78
C LYS A 409 11.92 19.87 -11.99
N ASN A 410 11.68 18.56 -12.03
CA ASN A 410 12.73 17.55 -12.20
C ASN A 410 12.30 16.41 -13.15
N LEU A 411 12.07 16.75 -14.41
CA LEU A 411 11.67 15.79 -15.45
C LEU A 411 12.68 14.65 -15.65
N ALA A 412 13.96 14.87 -15.34
CA ALA A 412 14.99 13.86 -15.46
C ALA A 412 14.75 12.71 -14.47
N ALA A 413 14.54 13.00 -13.18
CA ALA A 413 14.18 12.00 -12.18
C ALA A 413 12.79 11.40 -12.45
N PHE A 414 11.83 12.24 -12.85
CA PHE A 414 10.46 11.82 -13.14
C PHE A 414 10.37 10.78 -14.27
N GLN A 415 11.35 10.73 -15.17
CA GLN A 415 11.40 9.74 -16.23
C GLN A 415 11.36 8.29 -15.69
N PHE A 416 11.93 8.02 -14.51
CA PHE A 416 11.86 6.69 -13.92
C PHE A 416 10.40 6.30 -13.59
N ILE A 417 9.65 7.21 -12.96
CA ILE A 417 8.24 7.00 -12.61
C ILE A 417 7.40 6.76 -13.88
N ARG A 418 7.68 7.50 -14.96
CA ARG A 418 7.02 7.29 -16.24
C ARG A 418 7.29 5.90 -16.81
N ASP A 419 8.53 5.43 -16.70
CA ASP A 419 9.00 4.18 -17.29
C ASP A 419 8.63 2.92 -16.48
N VAL A 420 8.57 3.01 -15.15
CA VAL A 420 8.38 1.85 -14.27
C VAL A 420 6.95 1.27 -14.40
N PRO A 421 6.78 -0.03 -14.65
CA PRO A 421 5.46 -0.66 -14.68
C PRO A 421 4.98 -1.04 -13.27
N THR A 422 3.76 -1.53 -13.18
CA THR A 422 3.14 -1.97 -11.91
C THR A 422 2.75 -3.46 -11.91
N ASP A 423 2.85 -4.14 -13.06
CA ASP A 423 2.56 -5.56 -13.23
C ASP A 423 3.81 -6.33 -13.64
N TRP A 424 4.09 -7.44 -12.95
CA TRP A 424 5.39 -8.11 -12.96
C TRP A 424 5.23 -9.61 -13.24
N GLU A 425 6.00 -10.12 -14.21
CA GLU A 425 6.10 -11.56 -14.48
C GLU A 425 6.87 -12.26 -13.37
N THR A 426 7.95 -11.63 -12.91
CA THR A 426 8.85 -12.17 -11.91
C THR A 426 9.27 -11.06 -10.96
N SER A 427 9.37 -11.40 -9.69
CA SER A 427 9.90 -10.53 -8.64
C SER A 427 10.87 -11.34 -7.79
N LYS A 428 12.02 -10.75 -7.46
CA LYS A 428 13.08 -11.37 -6.69
C LYS A 428 13.61 -10.38 -5.65
N THR A 429 13.59 -10.78 -4.39
CA THR A 429 14.30 -10.08 -3.32
C THR A 429 15.76 -10.56 -3.32
N LEU A 430 16.67 -9.69 -3.74
CA LEU A 430 18.06 -10.05 -4.03
C LEU A 430 18.96 -10.00 -2.80
N GLN A 431 18.81 -8.95 -1.98
CA GLN A 431 19.52 -8.76 -0.72
C GLN A 431 18.62 -8.02 0.25
N SER A 432 18.70 -8.33 1.54
CA SER A 432 17.83 -7.72 2.54
C SER A 432 18.29 -8.00 3.97
N GLU A 433 18.09 -7.03 4.85
CA GLU A 433 18.06 -7.21 6.30
C GLU A 433 16.93 -6.35 6.86
N ILE A 434 16.04 -6.93 7.69
CA ILE A 434 14.81 -6.27 8.16
C ILE A 434 15.18 -5.08 9.04
N GLY A 435 14.64 -3.89 8.74
CA GLY A 435 14.99 -2.65 9.44
C GLY A 435 16.22 -1.96 8.89
N ASP A 436 16.99 -2.59 8.00
CA ASP A 436 18.29 -2.09 7.56
C ASP A 436 18.30 -1.73 6.06
N TYR A 437 18.02 -2.68 5.18
CA TYR A 437 18.04 -2.44 3.73
C TYR A 437 17.29 -3.52 2.94
N VAL A 438 16.93 -3.20 1.71
CA VAL A 438 16.29 -4.13 0.78
C VAL A 438 16.67 -3.81 -0.67
N VAL A 439 16.94 -4.85 -1.45
CA VAL A 439 17.17 -4.79 -2.90
C VAL A 439 16.22 -5.74 -3.60
N VAL A 440 15.37 -5.22 -4.47
CA VAL A 440 14.39 -6.00 -5.23
C VAL A 440 14.60 -5.78 -6.72
N ALA A 441 14.56 -6.87 -7.50
CA ALA A 441 14.49 -6.81 -8.96
C ALA A 441 13.21 -7.45 -9.48
N ARG A 442 12.58 -6.80 -10.47
CA ARG A 442 11.34 -7.26 -11.08
C ARG A 442 11.40 -7.19 -12.60
N GLN A 443 10.82 -8.20 -13.24
CA GLN A 443 10.63 -8.25 -14.69
C GLN A 443 9.18 -7.90 -15.01
N PRO A 444 8.91 -6.89 -15.85
CA PRO A 444 7.54 -6.52 -16.22
C PRO A 444 6.80 -7.69 -16.88
N ARG A 445 5.50 -7.80 -16.62
CA ARG A 445 4.67 -8.84 -17.22
C ARG A 445 4.69 -8.76 -18.74
N GLY A 446 4.98 -9.89 -19.40
CA GLY A 446 5.15 -9.96 -20.86
C GLY A 446 6.35 -9.17 -21.42
N GLY A 447 7.18 -8.56 -20.57
CA GLY A 447 8.31 -7.73 -20.96
C GLY A 447 9.65 -8.47 -20.92
N ARG A 448 10.70 -7.80 -21.41
CA ARG A 448 12.09 -8.30 -21.36
C ARG A 448 13.04 -7.41 -20.55
N ASP A 449 12.62 -6.17 -20.28
CA ASP A 449 13.34 -5.24 -19.41
C ASP A 449 13.31 -5.76 -17.96
N TRP A 450 14.19 -5.23 -17.12
CA TRP A 450 14.14 -5.43 -15.68
C TRP A 450 14.15 -4.08 -14.96
N PHE A 451 13.59 -4.04 -13.76
CA PHE A 451 13.66 -2.90 -12.86
C PHE A 451 14.25 -3.34 -11.53
N LEU A 452 15.04 -2.49 -10.91
CA LEU A 452 15.61 -2.72 -9.58
C LEU A 452 15.38 -1.50 -8.70
N GLY A 453 15.01 -1.74 -7.45
CA GLY A 453 14.97 -0.75 -6.39
C GLY A 453 15.84 -1.22 -5.21
N ALA A 454 16.64 -0.33 -4.66
CA ALA A 454 17.39 -0.52 -3.44
C ALA A 454 17.08 0.64 -2.48
N ILE A 455 16.82 0.33 -1.20
CA ILE A 455 16.52 1.30 -0.15
C ILE A 455 17.29 0.91 1.12
N THR A 456 17.79 1.91 1.86
CA THR A 456 18.40 1.75 3.18
C THR A 456 17.64 2.54 4.25
N ASP A 457 17.90 2.19 5.50
CA ASP A 457 17.50 2.87 6.72
C ASP A 457 18.27 4.20 6.95
N GLU A 458 18.32 4.70 8.19
CA GLU A 458 19.00 5.95 8.52
C GLU A 458 20.53 5.87 8.39
N ASN A 459 21.09 4.69 8.12
CA ASN A 459 22.52 4.44 7.99
C ASN A 459 22.93 4.36 6.52
N ALA A 460 24.05 5.00 6.18
CA ALA A 460 24.62 4.87 4.83
C ALA A 460 25.16 3.44 4.61
N ARG A 461 24.98 2.89 3.41
CA ARG A 461 25.39 1.51 3.10
C ARG A 461 26.00 1.39 1.71
N SER A 462 27.11 0.65 1.62
CA SER A 462 27.69 0.22 0.34
C SER A 462 27.38 -1.25 0.10
N LEU A 463 26.66 -1.54 -0.98
CA LEU A 463 26.24 -2.89 -1.36
C LEU A 463 26.88 -3.29 -2.69
N SER A 464 27.22 -4.57 -2.83
CA SER A 464 27.70 -5.17 -4.08
C SER A 464 26.60 -6.07 -4.64
N GLN A 465 26.02 -5.73 -5.79
CA GLN A 465 24.89 -6.43 -6.38
C GLN A 465 25.26 -7.12 -7.70
N PRO A 466 25.41 -8.45 -7.71
CA PRO A 466 25.50 -9.23 -8.93
C PRO A 466 24.22 -9.11 -9.76
N LEU A 467 24.36 -8.96 -11.08
CA LEU A 467 23.22 -8.85 -12.00
C LEU A 467 22.79 -10.19 -12.62
N THR A 468 23.00 -11.28 -11.89
CA THR A 468 22.75 -12.66 -12.37
C THR A 468 21.28 -12.95 -12.68
N PHE A 469 20.35 -12.07 -12.25
CA PHE A 469 18.94 -12.15 -12.60
C PHE A 469 18.63 -11.75 -14.05
N LEU A 470 19.54 -11.01 -14.71
CA LEU A 470 19.41 -10.67 -16.12
C LEU A 470 19.61 -11.90 -17.01
N ALA A 471 19.04 -11.88 -18.23
CA ALA A 471 19.16 -13.00 -19.15
C ALA A 471 20.63 -13.24 -19.59
N PRO A 472 21.17 -14.48 -19.49
CA PRO A 472 22.52 -14.79 -19.94
C PRO A 472 22.76 -14.46 -21.42
N GLY A 473 23.95 -13.91 -21.72
CA GLY A 473 24.34 -13.55 -23.08
C GLY A 473 23.63 -12.31 -23.66
N LYS A 474 22.78 -11.64 -22.88
CA LYS A 474 22.09 -10.42 -23.28
C LYS A 474 22.76 -9.18 -22.71
N LYS A 475 22.68 -8.08 -23.46
CA LYS A 475 23.14 -6.76 -23.05
C LYS A 475 21.95 -5.89 -22.69
N TYR A 476 22.11 -5.13 -21.63
CA TYR A 476 21.11 -4.18 -21.14
C TYR A 476 21.75 -2.80 -21.02
N GLU A 477 21.00 -1.76 -21.38
CA GLU A 477 21.30 -0.40 -20.96
C GLU A 477 20.68 -0.20 -19.58
N ALA A 478 21.50 -0.18 -18.54
CA ALA A 478 21.11 0.22 -17.20
C ALA A 478 20.99 1.75 -17.14
N GLN A 479 19.79 2.24 -16.89
CA GLN A 479 19.48 3.65 -16.61
C GLN A 479 19.35 3.79 -15.10
N ILE A 480 20.37 4.35 -14.47
CA ILE A 480 20.62 4.31 -13.02
C ILE A 480 20.27 5.67 -12.44
N TYR A 481 19.37 5.67 -11.45
CA TYR A 481 18.94 6.83 -10.67
C TYR A 481 19.35 6.57 -9.22
N ARG A 482 20.42 7.20 -8.75
CA ARG A 482 21.01 6.93 -7.43
C ARG A 482 21.26 8.21 -6.66
N ASP A 483 21.44 8.07 -5.36
CA ASP A 483 21.90 9.15 -4.50
C ASP A 483 23.11 9.89 -5.10
N GLY A 484 23.01 11.22 -5.10
CA GLY A 484 24.07 12.11 -5.55
C GLY A 484 25.17 12.30 -4.51
N PRO A 485 26.28 12.94 -4.89
CA PRO A 485 27.32 13.32 -3.94
C PRO A 485 26.73 14.11 -2.75
N ASN A 486 27.09 13.71 -1.53
CA ASN A 486 26.60 14.29 -0.28
C ASN A 486 25.07 14.23 -0.10
N ALA A 487 24.38 13.30 -0.78
CA ALA A 487 22.98 13.03 -0.48
C ALA A 487 22.84 12.56 0.97
N ASP A 488 21.78 13.03 1.63
CA ASP A 488 21.43 12.67 2.99
C ASP A 488 20.00 13.13 3.25
N TYR A 489 19.12 12.24 3.72
CA TYR A 489 17.71 12.57 3.93
C TYR A 489 17.49 13.80 4.85
N ARG A 490 18.44 14.11 5.74
CA ARG A 490 18.35 15.18 6.75
C ARG A 490 18.71 16.55 6.19
N VAL A 491 19.71 16.62 5.32
CA VAL A 491 20.33 17.91 4.92
C VAL A 491 20.40 18.15 3.43
N ASN A 492 20.39 17.11 2.59
CA ASN A 492 20.50 17.24 1.15
C ASN A 492 19.73 16.10 0.44
N PRO A 493 18.40 16.01 0.65
CA PRO A 493 17.64 14.83 0.26
C PRO A 493 17.37 14.79 -1.26
N LEU A 494 17.54 15.90 -1.98
CA LEU A 494 17.24 15.99 -3.43
C LEU A 494 18.45 15.71 -4.33
N ALA A 495 19.64 15.51 -3.77
CA ALA A 495 20.84 15.22 -4.56
C ALA A 495 20.73 13.86 -5.25
N ILE A 496 20.73 13.86 -6.59
CA ILE A 496 20.55 12.66 -7.41
C ILE A 496 21.57 12.64 -8.56
N THR A 497 22.09 11.47 -8.87
CA THR A 497 22.89 11.19 -10.07
C THR A 497 22.09 10.29 -11.00
N ILE A 498 22.00 10.67 -12.28
CA ILE A 498 21.34 9.88 -13.32
C ILE A 498 22.37 9.54 -14.39
N GLU A 499 22.61 8.25 -14.60
CA GLU A 499 23.62 7.77 -15.55
C GLU A 499 23.16 6.55 -16.35
N LYS A 500 23.87 6.27 -17.44
CA LYS A 500 23.60 5.11 -18.30
C LYS A 500 24.85 4.26 -18.43
N LYS A 501 24.69 2.94 -18.30
CA LYS A 501 25.78 1.97 -18.41
C LYS A 501 25.32 0.74 -19.16
N ILE A 502 26.17 0.19 -20.04
CA ILE A 502 25.90 -1.12 -20.63
C ILE A 502 26.36 -2.21 -19.66
N VAL A 503 25.46 -3.14 -19.37
CA VAL A 503 25.68 -4.26 -18.46
C VAL A 503 25.14 -5.57 -19.02
N THR A 504 25.54 -6.67 -18.40
CA THR A 504 25.20 -8.05 -18.69
C THR A 504 24.98 -8.81 -17.40
N SER A 505 24.54 -10.07 -17.50
CA SER A 505 24.33 -10.92 -16.32
C SER A 505 25.62 -11.27 -15.54
N SER A 506 26.80 -11.04 -16.12
CA SER A 506 28.10 -11.25 -15.45
C SER A 506 28.62 -10.02 -14.71
N ASP A 507 27.97 -8.87 -14.86
CA ASP A 507 28.38 -7.64 -14.19
C ASP A 507 27.91 -7.59 -12.73
N VAL A 508 28.62 -6.79 -11.95
CA VAL A 508 28.29 -6.43 -10.57
C VAL A 508 28.19 -4.92 -10.48
N LEU A 509 27.14 -4.40 -9.86
CA LEU A 509 26.99 -2.98 -9.56
C LEU A 509 27.29 -2.72 -8.08
N LEU A 510 27.91 -1.58 -7.81
CA LEU A 510 28.08 -1.07 -6.45
C LEU A 510 26.98 -0.03 -6.21
N PHE A 511 26.25 -0.17 -5.10
CA PHE A 511 25.27 0.80 -4.64
C PHE A 511 25.83 1.49 -3.40
N ASP A 512 26.10 2.79 -3.49
CA ASP A 512 26.41 3.63 -2.35
C ASP A 512 25.12 4.37 -1.97
N LEU A 513 24.38 3.80 -1.02
CA LEU A 513 23.13 4.34 -0.50
C LEU A 513 23.45 5.36 0.59
N ALA A 514 22.95 6.57 0.43
CA ALA A 514 23.03 7.61 1.47
C ALA A 514 22.19 7.23 2.70
N PRO A 515 22.36 7.90 3.85
CA PRO A 515 21.37 7.84 4.93
C PRO A 515 19.96 8.12 4.40
N GLY A 516 19.00 7.23 4.67
CA GLY A 516 17.62 7.28 4.14
C GLY A 516 17.54 7.21 2.61
N GLY A 517 18.61 6.68 2.00
CA GLY A 517 18.89 6.74 0.57
C GLY A 517 18.46 5.51 -0.21
N GLY A 518 18.68 5.59 -1.52
CA GLY A 518 18.14 4.61 -2.45
C GLY A 518 18.79 4.62 -3.83
N THR A 519 18.42 3.63 -4.63
CA THR A 519 18.78 3.52 -6.04
C THR A 519 17.66 2.85 -6.82
N ALA A 520 17.26 3.45 -7.93
CA ALA A 520 16.28 2.91 -8.86
C ALA A 520 16.94 2.70 -10.23
N ILE A 521 16.73 1.54 -10.86
CA ILE A 521 17.37 1.21 -12.13
C ILE A 521 16.36 0.60 -13.09
N ARG A 522 16.34 1.08 -14.33
CA ARG A 522 15.75 0.37 -15.46
C ARG A 522 16.86 -0.30 -16.27
N PHE A 523 16.79 -1.62 -16.43
CA PHE A 523 17.62 -2.39 -17.35
C PHE A 523 16.83 -2.60 -18.64
N ARG A 524 17.07 -1.75 -19.63
CA ARG A 524 16.45 -1.86 -20.95
C ARG A 524 17.22 -2.83 -21.83
N LEU A 525 16.58 -3.87 -22.33
CA LEU A 525 17.26 -4.84 -23.21
C LEU A 525 17.72 -4.17 -24.51
N ILE A 526 18.99 -4.37 -24.88
CA ILE A 526 19.57 -3.89 -26.14
C ILE A 526 20.19 -5.07 -26.92
N GLY A 527 19.37 -5.78 -27.70
CA GLY A 527 19.79 -6.96 -28.49
C GLY A 527 18.83 -8.14 -28.38
#